data_AF-A0A497FM75-F1
#
_entry.id   AF-A0A497FM75-F1
#
_cell.length_a   1.000
_cell.length_b   1.000
_cell.length_c   1.000
_cell.angle_alpha   90.00
_cell.angle_beta   90.00
_cell.angle_gamma   90.00
#
_symmetry.space_group_name_H-M   'P 1'
#
loop_
_entity.id
_entity.type
_entity.pdbx_description
1 polymer ?
#
loop_
_entity_poly.entity_id
_entity_poly.type
_entity_poly.pdbx_seq_one_letter_code
_entity_poly.pdbx_strand_id
1 'polypeptide(L)'
;MVSIEAEYPLSRRRIALKIDAHKIVVDTYAWIEYFGGTKVGERVKEFLAGSEYIYTPAIVLAEIARKYIREGVGVQNTSRRLEIIKELSTIVTIDHKIALKSGEAYMELLEHAKKLKLKTKPSLGDAIVLATAQSLNAKVITGDQHFKELEITIWIGE
;
A
#
# COMPACT_ATOMS: atom_id res chain seq x y z
N MET A 1 -35.09 25.70 27.41
CA MET A 1 -33.96 24.82 27.78
C MET A 1 -34.55 23.45 28.09
N VAL A 2 -34.46 22.52 27.13
CA VAL A 2 -34.26 21.05 27.25
C VAL A 2 -34.27 20.57 25.80
N SER A 3 -33.09 20.29 25.25
CA SER A 3 -32.91 19.68 23.93
C SER A 3 -33.18 18.19 24.05
N ILE A 4 -34.01 17.65 23.16
CA ILE A 4 -34.34 16.22 23.10
C ILE A 4 -33.39 15.60 22.07
N GLU A 5 -32.30 15.00 22.53
CA GLU A 5 -31.47 14.13 21.69
C GLU A 5 -32.20 12.80 21.48
N ALA A 6 -32.51 12.48 20.22
CA ALA A 6 -32.99 11.16 19.85
C ALA A 6 -31.81 10.20 19.77
N GLU A 7 -31.62 9.38 20.81
CA GLU A 7 -30.74 8.20 20.75
C GLU A 7 -31.36 7.15 19.80
N TYR A 8 -30.77 7.00 18.62
CA TYR A 8 -30.99 5.83 17.78
C TYR A 8 -30.06 4.70 18.26
N PRO A 9 -30.57 3.50 18.61
CA PRO A 9 -29.75 2.41 19.10
C PRO A 9 -28.92 1.83 17.96
N LEU A 10 -27.63 2.19 17.91
CA LEU A 10 -26.64 1.54 17.06
C LEU A 10 -26.50 0.07 17.50
N SER A 11 -26.97 -0.83 16.65
CA SER A 11 -26.95 -2.27 16.88
C SER A 11 -25.54 -2.78 17.21
N ARG A 12 -25.43 -3.54 18.30
CA ARG A 12 -24.18 -4.11 18.86
C ARG A 12 -23.37 -5.00 17.90
N ARG A 13 -23.88 -5.29 16.69
CA ARG A 13 -23.12 -5.94 15.60
C ARG A 13 -22.08 -5.00 14.94
N ARG A 14 -22.23 -3.67 15.07
CA ARG A 14 -21.36 -2.68 14.42
C ARG A 14 -20.03 -2.42 15.16
N ILE A 15 -19.87 -2.94 16.37
CA ILE A 15 -18.73 -2.65 17.25
C ILE A 15 -17.61 -3.70 17.11
N ALA A 16 -17.90 -4.89 16.58
CA ALA A 16 -16.95 -6.01 16.50
C ALA A 16 -16.29 -6.21 15.11
N LEU A 17 -16.51 -5.31 14.14
CA LEU A 17 -15.84 -5.28 12.82
C LEU A 17 -14.86 -4.10 12.68
N LYS A 18 -14.44 -3.50 13.81
CA LYS A 18 -13.51 -2.36 13.82
C LYS A 18 -12.08 -2.84 13.60
N ILE A 19 -11.67 -2.81 12.34
CA ILE A 19 -10.38 -2.41 11.73
C ILE A 19 -10.25 -3.29 10.49
N ASP A 20 -10.79 -2.88 9.34
CA ASP A 20 -10.46 -3.50 8.07
C ASP A 20 -10.49 -2.45 6.94
N ALA A 21 -9.31 -1.87 6.74
CA ALA A 21 -8.81 -1.04 5.63
C ALA A 21 -9.56 0.25 5.25
N HIS A 22 -9.70 1.20 6.18
CA HIS A 22 -9.92 2.61 5.79
C HIS A 22 -8.65 3.29 5.25
N LYS A 23 -7.48 2.70 5.45
CA LYS A 23 -6.19 3.26 5.04
C LYS A 23 -5.38 2.20 4.31
N ILE A 24 -4.94 2.51 3.10
CA ILE A 24 -4.10 1.61 2.30
C ILE A 24 -2.80 2.30 1.87
N VAL A 25 -1.74 1.50 1.81
CA VAL A 25 -0.46 1.83 1.18
C VAL A 25 -0.37 1.02 -0.11
N VAL A 26 -0.24 1.73 -1.24
CA VAL A 26 -0.19 1.12 -2.57
C VAL A 26 1.28 1.04 -3.00
N ASP A 27 1.73 -0.18 -3.28
CA ASP A 27 3.10 -0.45 -3.67
C ASP A 27 3.30 -0.36 -5.19
N THR A 28 4.53 -0.61 -5.65
CA THR A 28 4.85 -0.63 -7.07
C THR A 28 4.04 -1.69 -7.82
N TYR A 29 3.90 -2.91 -7.29
CA TYR A 29 3.16 -3.98 -7.95
C TYR A 29 1.71 -3.58 -8.25
N ALA A 30 0.98 -3.10 -7.23
CA ALA A 30 -0.42 -2.72 -7.36
C ALA A 30 -0.64 -1.58 -8.37
N TRP A 31 0.22 -0.56 -8.37
CA TRP A 31 0.14 0.51 -9.38
C TRP A 31 0.41 0.01 -10.80
N ILE A 32 1.37 -0.90 -10.97
CA ILE A 32 1.67 -1.48 -12.30
C ILE A 32 0.46 -2.24 -12.83
N GLU A 33 -0.17 -3.07 -12.00
CA GLU A 33 -1.38 -3.82 -12.37
C GLU A 33 -2.56 -2.88 -12.68
N TYR A 34 -2.76 -1.84 -11.87
CA TYR A 34 -3.79 -0.82 -12.10
C TYR A 34 -3.64 -0.14 -13.46
N PHE A 35 -2.45 0.37 -13.79
CA PHE A 35 -2.20 1.01 -15.09
C PHE A 35 -2.12 0.02 -16.25
N GLY A 36 -1.86 -1.25 -15.96
CA GLY A 36 -1.89 -2.33 -16.94
C GLY A 36 -3.30 -2.74 -17.35
N GLY A 37 -4.32 -2.40 -16.56
CA GLY A 37 -5.70 -2.82 -16.81
C GLY A 37 -5.89 -4.33 -16.73
N THR A 38 -5.11 -4.99 -15.87
CA THR A 38 -5.19 -6.44 -15.65
C THR A 38 -6.38 -6.79 -14.75
N LYS A 39 -6.73 -8.08 -14.64
CA LYS A 39 -7.73 -8.55 -13.68
C LYS A 39 -7.35 -8.21 -12.23
N VAL A 40 -6.06 -8.28 -11.91
CA VAL A 40 -5.53 -7.83 -10.62
C VAL A 40 -5.70 -6.31 -10.49
N GLY A 41 -5.45 -5.55 -11.55
CA GLY A 41 -5.66 -4.10 -11.61
C GLY A 41 -7.12 -3.67 -11.39
N GLU A 42 -8.09 -4.47 -11.83
CA GLU A 42 -9.51 -4.25 -11.53
C GLU A 42 -9.78 -4.34 -10.03
N ARG A 43 -9.22 -5.35 -9.35
CA ARG A 43 -9.30 -5.47 -7.89
C ARG A 43 -8.61 -4.30 -7.19
N VAL A 44 -7.45 -3.86 -7.66
CA VAL A 44 -6.78 -2.66 -7.13
C VAL A 44 -7.69 -1.44 -7.23
N LYS A 45 -8.38 -1.25 -8.37
CA LYS A 45 -9.32 -0.14 -8.56
C LYS A 45 -10.47 -0.17 -7.55
N GLU A 46 -11.00 -1.35 -7.21
CA GLU A 46 -12.03 -1.50 -6.17
C GLU A 46 -11.51 -1.05 -4.79
N PHE A 47 -10.29 -1.46 -4.42
CA PHE A 47 -9.68 -1.02 -3.16
C PHE A 47 -9.41 0.49 -3.13
N LEU A 48 -8.94 1.07 -4.24
CA LEU A 48 -8.78 2.52 -4.34
C LEU A 48 -10.12 3.25 -4.16
N ALA A 49 -11.20 2.77 -4.79
CA ALA A 49 -12.51 3.40 -4.67
C ALA A 49 -13.16 3.23 -3.27
N GLY A 50 -12.86 2.14 -2.58
CA GLY A 50 -13.44 1.82 -1.27
C GLY A 50 -12.64 2.36 -0.07
N SER A 51 -11.43 2.87 -0.28
CA SER A 51 -10.55 3.34 0.81
C SER A 51 -10.79 4.81 1.14
N GLU A 52 -10.74 5.16 2.43
CA GLU A 52 -10.87 6.54 2.90
C GLU A 52 -9.56 7.31 2.70
N TYR A 53 -8.42 6.64 2.94
CA TYR A 53 -7.09 7.20 2.75
C TYR A 53 -6.22 6.26 1.93
N ILE A 54 -5.59 6.82 0.90
CA ILE A 54 -4.70 6.12 -0.01
C ILE A 54 -3.34 6.80 0.09
N TYR A 55 -2.31 6.00 0.36
CA TYR A 55 -0.95 6.47 0.51
C TYR A 55 -0.04 5.78 -0.51
N THR A 56 0.92 6.53 -1.03
CA THR A 56 2.01 5.97 -1.85
C THR A 56 3.35 6.46 -1.31
N PRO A 57 4.25 5.56 -0.87
CA PRO A 57 5.60 5.95 -0.46
C PRO A 57 6.36 6.56 -1.64
N ALA A 58 7.12 7.64 -1.44
CA ALA A 58 7.82 8.33 -2.53
C ALA A 58 8.79 7.42 -3.31
N ILE A 59 9.35 6.38 -2.66
CA ILE A 59 10.20 5.39 -3.32
C ILE A 59 9.48 4.62 -4.42
N VAL A 60 8.17 4.35 -4.26
CA VAL A 60 7.33 3.66 -5.25
C VAL A 60 7.25 4.46 -6.55
N LEU A 61 7.20 5.80 -6.47
CA LEU A 61 7.24 6.66 -7.66
C LEU A 61 8.55 6.47 -8.44
N ALA A 62 9.68 6.36 -7.74
CA ALA A 62 10.99 6.15 -8.35
C ALA A 62 11.11 4.75 -8.98
N GLU A 63 10.57 3.73 -8.32
CA GLU A 63 10.54 2.36 -8.85
C GLU A 63 9.70 2.25 -10.12
N ILE A 64 8.50 2.84 -10.13
CA ILE A 64 7.64 2.92 -11.30
C ILE A 64 8.33 3.68 -12.43
N ALA A 65 8.90 4.85 -12.13
CA ALA A 65 9.61 5.66 -13.13
C ALA A 65 10.75 4.87 -13.79
N ARG A 66 11.60 4.24 -12.98
CA ARG A 66 12.71 3.40 -13.45
C ARG A 66 12.19 2.24 -14.30
N LYS A 67 11.16 1.53 -13.84
CA LYS A 67 10.59 0.37 -14.55
C LYS A 67 10.03 0.77 -15.92
N TYR A 68 9.19 1.81 -15.96
CA TYR A 68 8.56 2.28 -17.19
C TYR A 68 9.54 2.86 -18.21
N ILE A 69 10.54 3.62 -17.76
CA ILE A 69 11.58 4.13 -18.66
C ILE A 69 12.38 2.97 -19.25
N ARG A 70 12.77 1.99 -18.42
CA ARG A 70 13.49 0.79 -18.87
C ARG A 70 12.67 -0.04 -19.87
N GLU A 71 11.35 -0.06 -19.73
CA GLU A 71 10.43 -0.83 -20.58
C GLU A 71 9.90 -0.04 -21.79
N GLY A 72 10.41 1.18 -22.02
CA GLY A 72 10.11 1.95 -23.24
C GLY A 72 8.77 2.69 -23.23
N VAL A 73 8.11 2.83 -22.07
CA VAL A 73 6.85 3.61 -21.95
C VAL A 73 7.03 5.08 -22.30
N GLY A 74 8.26 5.60 -22.16
CA GLY A 74 8.65 6.96 -22.46
C GLY A 74 8.44 7.93 -21.29
N VAL A 75 9.28 8.97 -21.21
CA VAL A 75 9.30 9.92 -20.09
C VAL A 75 7.97 10.66 -19.92
N GLN A 76 7.35 11.10 -21.01
CA GLN A 76 6.08 11.83 -20.99
C GLN A 76 4.92 10.99 -20.43
N ASN A 77 4.74 9.77 -20.94
CA ASN A 77 3.71 8.85 -20.45
C ASN A 77 3.97 8.43 -19.00
N THR A 78 5.24 8.20 -18.65
CA THR A 78 5.64 7.88 -17.28
C THR A 78 5.28 9.03 -16.35
N SER A 79 5.62 10.28 -16.70
CA SER A 79 5.28 11.47 -15.91
C SER A 79 3.78 11.59 -15.69
N ARG A 80 2.98 11.35 -16.74
CA ARG A 80 1.50 11.38 -16.62
C ARG A 80 0.97 10.34 -15.64
N ARG A 81 1.53 9.13 -15.62
CA ARG A 81 1.14 8.09 -14.66
C ARG A 81 1.52 8.45 -13.22
N LEU A 82 2.70 9.04 -13.01
CA LEU A 82 3.12 9.52 -11.69
C LEU A 82 2.23 10.68 -11.18
N GLU A 83 1.78 11.56 -12.08
CA GLU A 83 0.80 12.61 -11.76
C GLU A 83 -0.52 12.00 -11.28
N ILE A 84 -1.05 11.00 -11.99
CA ILE A 84 -2.27 10.29 -11.58
C ILE A 84 -2.11 9.64 -10.20
N ILE A 85 -0.95 9.04 -9.90
CA ILE A 85 -0.69 8.48 -8.56
C ILE A 85 -0.77 9.57 -7.48
N LYS A 86 -0.21 10.76 -7.75
CA LYS A 86 -0.27 11.90 -6.82
C LYS A 86 -1.69 12.46 -6.65
N GLU A 87 -2.52 12.40 -7.68
CA GLU A 87 -3.93 12.81 -7.61
C GLU A 87 -4.77 11.83 -6.81
N LEU A 88 -4.49 10.52 -6.95
CA LEU A 88 -5.25 9.45 -6.29
C LEU A 88 -4.75 9.12 -4.88
N SER A 89 -3.58 9.59 -4.47
CA SER A 89 -2.97 9.22 -3.20
C SER A 89 -2.13 10.32 -2.57
N THR A 90 -2.04 10.29 -1.24
CA THR A 90 -1.11 11.11 -0.48
C THR A 90 0.29 10.52 -0.58
N ILE A 91 1.24 11.27 -1.13
CA ILE A 91 2.64 10.83 -1.21
C ILE A 91 3.31 10.96 0.17
N VAL A 92 3.89 9.86 0.65
CA VAL A 92 4.61 9.82 1.92
C VAL A 92 6.11 9.89 1.66
N THR A 93 6.75 10.95 2.15
CA THR A 93 8.20 11.16 2.02
C THR A 93 8.97 10.36 3.06
N ILE A 94 10.25 10.11 2.78
CA ILE A 94 11.15 9.41 3.71
C ILE A 94 11.78 10.46 4.63
N ASP A 95 11.28 10.54 5.86
CA ASP A 95 11.90 11.32 6.93
C ASP A 95 12.76 10.43 7.84
N HIS A 96 13.34 11.00 8.91
CA HIS A 96 14.17 10.24 9.84
C HIS A 96 13.43 9.08 10.53
N LYS A 97 12.11 9.21 10.77
CA LYS A 97 11.30 8.17 11.44
C LYS A 97 11.05 7.01 10.50
N ILE A 98 10.64 7.31 9.27
CA ILE A 98 10.45 6.30 8.22
C ILE A 98 11.77 5.62 7.89
N ALA A 99 12.88 6.38 7.81
CA ALA A 99 14.20 5.81 7.57
C ALA A 99 14.62 4.82 8.65
N LEU A 100 14.51 5.18 9.94
CA LEU A 100 14.84 4.26 11.04
C LEU A 100 13.96 3.02 11.02
N LYS A 101 12.63 3.22 10.89
CA LYS A 101 11.67 2.12 10.87
C LYS A 101 11.83 1.20 9.66
N SER A 102 12.29 1.73 8.53
CA SER A 102 12.61 0.89 7.36
C SER A 102 13.73 -0.11 7.64
N GLY A 103 14.68 0.22 8.52
CA GLY A 103 15.70 -0.74 8.96
C GLY A 103 15.11 -1.90 9.75
N GLU A 104 14.18 -1.61 10.67
CA GLU A 104 13.46 -2.62 11.45
C GLU A 104 12.56 -3.48 10.55
N ALA A 105 11.77 -2.83 9.67
CA ALA A 105 10.89 -3.48 8.71
C ALA A 105 11.67 -4.38 7.72
N TYR A 106 12.89 -3.99 7.33
CA TYR A 106 13.74 -4.83 6.49
C TYR A 106 14.08 -6.15 7.18
N MET A 107 14.45 -6.10 8.46
CA MET A 107 14.76 -7.30 9.23
C MET A 107 13.52 -8.18 9.43
N GLU A 108 12.36 -7.57 9.66
CA GLU A 108 11.07 -8.26 9.72
C GLU A 108 10.77 -9.03 8.43
N LEU A 109 10.82 -8.34 7.27
CA LEU A 109 10.62 -8.97 5.96
C LEU A 109 11.66 -10.05 5.67
N LEU A 110 12.92 -9.84 6.08
CA LEU A 110 13.98 -10.81 5.84
C LEU A 110 13.76 -12.10 6.63
N GLU A 111 13.39 -12.01 7.91
CA GLU A 111 13.06 -13.17 8.73
C GLU A 111 11.79 -13.86 8.23
N HIS A 112 10.80 -13.09 7.79
CA HIS A 112 9.58 -13.62 7.18
C HIS A 112 9.87 -14.39 5.89
N ALA A 113 10.65 -13.80 4.97
CA ALA A 113 11.06 -14.44 3.73
C ALA A 113 11.83 -15.76 3.96
N LYS A 114 12.66 -15.83 5.01
CA LYS A 114 13.34 -17.07 5.42
C LYS A 114 12.36 -18.14 5.89
N LYS A 115 11.36 -17.77 6.71
CA LYS A 115 10.30 -18.69 7.19
C LYS A 115 9.51 -19.28 6.02
N LEU A 116 9.18 -18.44 5.04
CA LEU A 116 8.51 -18.84 3.80
C LEU A 116 9.44 -19.53 2.78
N LYS A 117 10.73 -19.67 3.09
CA LYS A 117 11.77 -20.27 2.21
C LYS A 117 11.81 -19.61 0.82
N LEU A 118 11.61 -18.31 0.76
CA LEU A 118 11.68 -17.56 -0.49
C LEU A 118 13.13 -17.56 -1.02
N LYS A 119 13.26 -17.65 -2.34
CA LYS A 119 14.58 -17.66 -3.00
C LYS A 119 15.25 -16.29 -3.02
N THR A 120 14.48 -15.23 -2.86
CA THR A 120 14.91 -13.84 -2.94
C THR A 120 14.81 -13.17 -1.57
N LYS A 121 15.70 -12.21 -1.32
CA LYS A 121 15.62 -11.32 -0.16
C LYS A 121 14.73 -10.12 -0.48
N PRO A 122 14.08 -9.50 0.52
CA PRO A 122 13.42 -8.21 0.33
C PRO A 122 14.43 -7.14 -0.06
N SER A 123 13.93 -6.12 -0.75
CA SER A 123 14.65 -4.89 -1.08
C SER A 123 14.46 -3.83 0.01
N LEU A 124 15.22 -2.73 -0.09
CA LEU A 124 14.99 -1.55 0.76
C LEU A 124 13.65 -0.88 0.42
N GLY A 125 13.18 -0.95 -0.83
CA GLY A 125 11.87 -0.43 -1.25
C GLY A 125 10.73 -1.13 -0.50
N ASP A 126 10.78 -2.46 -0.44
CA ASP A 126 9.82 -3.28 0.30
C ASP A 126 9.78 -2.89 1.78
N ALA A 127 10.97 -2.71 2.38
CA ALA A 127 11.07 -2.29 3.77
C ALA A 127 10.49 -0.89 4.02
N ILE A 128 10.68 0.05 3.09
CA ILE A 128 10.08 1.39 3.18
C ILE A 128 8.56 1.33 3.02
N VAL A 129 8.04 0.48 2.13
CA VAL A 129 6.60 0.24 1.96
C VAL A 129 6.00 -0.28 3.26
N LEU A 130 6.60 -1.32 3.85
CA LEU A 130 6.14 -1.89 5.12
C LEU A 130 6.21 -0.86 6.26
N ALA A 131 7.34 -0.17 6.41
CA ALA A 131 7.52 0.85 7.45
C ALA A 131 6.51 1.99 7.32
N THR A 132 6.16 2.38 6.09
CA THR A 132 5.12 3.39 5.82
C THR A 132 3.76 2.90 6.31
N ALA A 133 3.36 1.68 5.93
CA ALA A 133 2.09 1.09 6.33
C ALA A 133 1.96 0.95 7.85
N GLN A 134 3.00 0.41 8.51
CA GLN A 134 3.05 0.29 9.96
C GLN A 134 3.01 1.65 10.67
N SER A 135 3.56 2.72 10.07
CA SER A 135 3.56 4.06 10.67
C SER A 135 2.21 4.75 10.58
N LEU A 136 1.44 4.43 9.54
CA LEU A 136 0.12 5.01 9.28
C LEU A 136 -1.04 4.15 9.79
N ASN A 137 -0.72 2.98 10.37
CA ASN A 137 -1.69 1.94 10.71
C ASN A 137 -2.59 1.61 9.50
N ALA A 138 -1.95 1.42 8.35
CA ALA A 138 -2.57 1.14 7.06
C ALA A 138 -2.21 -0.28 6.61
N LYS A 139 -3.02 -0.86 5.71
CA LYS A 139 -2.71 -2.14 5.08
C LYS A 139 -1.91 -1.93 3.79
N VAL A 140 -0.99 -2.83 3.45
CA VAL A 140 -0.26 -2.81 2.16
C VAL A 140 -1.06 -3.58 1.13
N ILE A 141 -1.41 -2.96 0.00
CA ILE A 141 -1.96 -3.69 -1.15
C ILE A 141 -0.82 -4.07 -2.09
N THR A 142 -0.59 -5.38 -2.28
CA THR A 142 0.53 -5.89 -3.09
C THR A 142 0.34 -7.36 -3.50
N GLY A 143 1.03 -7.76 -4.57
CA GLY A 143 1.25 -9.15 -4.97
C GLY A 143 2.70 -9.63 -4.77
N ASP A 144 3.55 -8.85 -4.09
CA ASP A 144 4.93 -9.23 -3.82
C ASP A 144 5.00 -10.32 -2.73
N GLN A 145 5.62 -11.45 -3.08
CA GLN A 145 5.73 -12.62 -2.21
C GLN A 145 6.41 -12.33 -0.86
N HIS A 146 7.25 -11.30 -0.74
CA HIS A 146 7.85 -10.91 0.54
C HIS A 146 6.80 -10.44 1.56
N PHE A 147 5.61 -10.04 1.11
CA PHE A 147 4.50 -9.59 1.96
C PHE A 147 3.41 -10.64 2.17
N LYS A 148 3.49 -11.78 1.47
CA LYS A 148 2.48 -12.83 1.52
C LYS A 148 2.32 -13.34 2.96
N GLU A 149 1.09 -13.59 3.39
CA GLU A 149 0.75 -14.07 4.75
C GLU A 149 1.06 -13.09 5.91
N LEU A 150 1.56 -11.89 5.66
CA LEU A 150 1.62 -10.85 6.69
C LEU A 150 0.21 -10.29 6.95
N GLU A 151 -0.15 -10.13 8.23
CA GLU A 151 -1.47 -9.61 8.62
C GLU A 151 -1.73 -8.21 8.07
N ILE A 152 -0.69 -7.39 7.91
CA ILE A 152 -0.78 -6.03 7.36
C ILE A 152 -1.08 -6.01 5.85
N THR A 153 -1.06 -7.16 5.16
CA THR A 153 -1.15 -7.24 3.71
C THR A 153 -2.56 -7.53 3.21
N ILE A 154 -3.04 -6.71 2.28
CA ILE A 154 -4.12 -7.04 1.35
C ILE A 154 -3.47 -7.73 0.14
N TRP A 155 -3.56 -9.06 0.12
CA TRP A 155 -2.95 -9.88 -0.92
C TRP A 155 -3.75 -9.83 -2.23
N ILE A 156 -3.09 -9.40 -3.31
CA ILE A 156 -3.69 -9.32 -4.66
C ILE A 156 -2.95 -10.15 -5.72
N GLY A 157 -1.86 -10.84 -5.36
CA GLY A 157 -1.16 -11.73 -6.29
C GLY A 157 -1.98 -12.98 -6.63
N GLU A 158 -1.85 -13.45 -7.87
CA GLU A 158 -2.39 -14.74 -8.34
C GLU A 158 -1.52 -15.93 -7.89
#